data_AF-A0A8C4QVP4-F1
#
_entry.id   AF-A0A8C4QVP4-F1
#
_cell.length_a   1.000
_cell.length_b   1.000
_cell.length_c   1.000
_cell.angle_alpha   90.00
_cell.angle_beta   90.00
_cell.angle_gamma   90.00
#
_symmetry.space_group_name_H-M   'P 1'
#
loop_
_entity.id
_entity.type
_entity.pdbx_description
1 polymer ?
#
loop_
_entity_poly.entity_id
_entity_poly.type
_entity_poly.pdbx_seq_one_letter_code
_entity_poly.pdbx_strand_id
1 'polypeptide(L)'
;MFLHRLQHIFIVNKMKENVATTELSLAFPLETSGIPDKQPVFAFLPLRNYGFRFMIQGDFDVPSSREDVDRDSIWNQWLRSELPALFLQALSTFQKHRCFKSFEGLCHFLKFVPLPDEILDFFQPVARQIMQQLKALPWLPAREGPGLQLL
;
A
#
# COMPACT_ATOMS: atom_id res chain seq x y z
N MET A 1 -16.85 5.30 11.84
CA MET A 1 -15.63 5.20 11.00
C MET A 1 -15.07 3.79 11.19
N PHE A 2 -15.61 2.81 10.45
CA PHE A 2 -15.21 1.42 10.58
C PHE A 2 -13.89 1.18 9.83
N LEU A 3 -12.77 1.33 10.54
CA LEU A 3 -11.50 0.76 10.13
C LEU A 3 -11.57 -0.75 10.30
N HIS A 4 -12.04 -1.49 9.29
CA HIS A 4 -11.66 -2.89 9.19
C HIS A 4 -10.16 -2.90 8.86
N ARG A 5 -9.35 -3.12 9.90
CA ARG A 5 -7.89 -3.33 9.84
C ARG A 5 -7.64 -4.57 8.98
N LEU A 6 -7.35 -4.36 7.70
CA LEU A 6 -7.41 -5.44 6.69
C LEU A 6 -6.25 -6.43 6.73
N GLN A 7 -5.14 -6.14 7.41
CA GLN A 7 -4.13 -7.13 7.78
C GLN A 7 -3.06 -6.54 8.71
N HIS A 8 -2.60 -7.34 9.68
CA HIS A 8 -1.27 -7.19 10.28
C HIS A 8 -0.30 -8.03 9.45
N ILE A 9 0.84 -7.46 9.11
CA ILE A 9 2.02 -8.26 8.81
C ILE A 9 3.06 -7.98 9.88
N PHE A 10 3.41 -9.02 10.64
CA PHE A 10 4.60 -8.99 11.47
C PHE A 10 5.79 -9.19 10.55
N ILE A 11 6.61 -8.14 10.41
CA ILE A 11 7.83 -8.24 9.63
C ILE A 11 8.98 -8.39 10.64
N VAL A 12 9.66 -9.54 10.57
CA VAL A 12 10.83 -9.84 11.40
C VAL A 12 12.04 -9.17 10.76
N ASN A 13 12.74 -8.31 11.50
CA ASN A 13 13.99 -7.71 11.05
C ASN A 13 15.07 -7.82 12.14
N LYS A 14 16.32 -8.03 11.72
CA LYS A 14 17.52 -8.09 12.57
C LYS A 14 18.35 -6.78 12.57
N MET A 15 17.89 -5.72 11.89
CA MET A 15 18.70 -4.51 11.66
C MET A 15 18.73 -3.49 12.81
N LYS A 16 17.86 -3.58 13.81
CA LYS A 16 17.87 -2.69 14.99
C LYS A 16 18.20 -3.53 16.22
N GLU A 17 19.33 -3.24 16.88
CA GLU A 17 19.70 -3.93 18.13
C GLU A 17 18.53 -3.81 19.12
N ASN A 18 18.01 -4.96 19.57
CA ASN A 18 16.86 -5.12 20.47
C ASN A 18 15.44 -5.01 19.89
N VAL A 19 15.24 -4.92 18.57
CA VAL A 19 13.89 -5.06 17.97
C VAL A 19 13.77 -6.42 17.30
N ALA A 20 13.05 -7.35 17.93
CA ALA A 20 12.83 -8.68 17.38
C ALA A 20 11.78 -8.70 16.26
N THR A 21 10.77 -7.81 16.34
CA THR A 21 9.66 -7.71 15.41
C THR A 21 9.16 -6.27 15.33
N THR A 22 8.62 -5.89 14.17
CA THR A 22 7.84 -4.64 14.03
C THR A 22 6.54 -4.92 13.27
N GLU A 23 5.62 -3.97 13.34
CA GLU A 23 4.35 -4.01 12.65
C GLU A 23 4.32 -2.93 11.56
N LEU A 24 4.01 -3.36 10.34
CA LEU A 24 3.66 -2.49 9.22
C LEU A 24 2.27 -2.89 8.73
N SER A 25 1.34 -1.93 8.72
CA SER A 25 -0.08 -2.18 8.47
C SER A 25 -0.64 -1.18 7.46
N LEU A 26 -1.53 -1.66 6.59
CA LEU A 26 -2.30 -0.82 5.66
C LEU A 26 -3.79 -0.86 6.03
N ALA A 27 -4.44 0.29 5.93
CA ALA A 27 -5.88 0.40 6.12
C ALA A 27 -6.55 1.16 4.97
N PHE A 28 -7.64 0.57 4.47
CA PHE A 28 -8.35 1.05 3.30
C PHE A 28 -9.79 1.41 3.66
N PRO A 29 -10.30 2.57 3.22
CA PRO A 29 -11.71 2.90 3.38
C PRO A 29 -12.59 1.97 2.52
N LEU A 30 -13.58 1.33 3.15
CA LEU A 30 -14.51 0.42 2.46
C LEU A 30 -15.71 1.14 1.84
N GLU A 31 -16.13 2.25 2.43
CA GLU A 31 -17.26 3.07 1.96
C GLU A 31 -16.72 4.31 1.24
N THR A 32 -16.61 4.25 -0.08
CA THR A 32 -16.20 5.40 -0.89
C THR A 32 -17.04 5.51 -2.16
N SER A 33 -17.82 6.59 -2.28
CA SER A 33 -18.38 7.02 -3.57
C SER A 33 -17.28 7.75 -4.34
N GLY A 34 -16.84 7.20 -5.47
CA GLY A 34 -15.80 7.82 -6.30
C GLY A 34 -14.36 7.50 -5.87
N ILE A 35 -13.46 8.48 -6.06
CA ILE A 35 -12.02 8.37 -5.75
C ILE A 35 -11.83 8.67 -4.24
N PRO A 36 -11.20 7.78 -3.46
CA PRO A 36 -10.97 8.02 -2.04
C PRO A 36 -10.08 9.24 -1.79
N ASP A 37 -10.35 9.95 -0.70
CA ASP A 37 -9.52 11.05 -0.23
C ASP A 37 -8.12 10.56 0.15
N LYS A 38 -7.15 11.47 0.04
CA LYS A 38 -5.78 11.18 0.48
C LYS A 38 -5.76 10.98 2.00
N GLN A 39 -5.01 9.98 2.46
CA GLN A 39 -4.93 9.54 3.85
C GLN A 39 -3.53 9.80 4.44
N PRO A 40 -3.42 10.05 5.75
CA PRO A 40 -2.13 10.27 6.41
C PRO A 40 -1.35 8.96 6.60
N VAL A 41 -0.04 9.12 6.78
CA VAL A 41 0.86 8.09 7.33
C VAL A 41 0.91 8.24 8.84
N PHE A 42 1.01 7.14 9.58
CA PHE A 42 1.00 7.13 11.04
C PHE A 42 2.29 6.54 11.61
N ALA A 43 2.80 7.21 12.64
CA ALA A 43 3.80 6.72 13.57
C ALA A 43 3.31 7.00 14.99
N PHE A 44 2.39 6.14 15.47
CA PHE A 44 1.49 6.36 16.62
C PHE A 44 0.49 7.52 16.44
N LEU A 45 0.97 8.69 16.00
CA LEU A 45 0.16 9.85 15.62
C LEU A 45 0.19 10.08 14.09
N PRO A 46 -0.81 10.76 13.53
CA PRO A 46 -0.79 11.16 12.12
C PRO A 46 0.42 12.05 11.83
N LEU A 47 1.11 11.74 10.73
CA LEU A 47 2.06 12.60 10.05
C LEU A 47 1.33 13.32 8.90
N ARG A 48 2.08 14.12 8.13
CA ARG A 48 1.54 14.73 6.90
C ARG A 48 1.05 13.69 5.89
N ASN A 49 0.33 14.18 4.90
CA ASN A 49 -0.12 13.38 3.78
C ASN A 49 0.98 13.25 2.71
N TYR A 50 1.20 12.04 2.21
CA TYR A 50 2.19 11.75 1.17
C TYR A 50 1.54 11.37 -0.17
N GLY A 51 0.23 11.54 -0.32
CA GLY A 51 -0.50 11.28 -1.57
C GLY A 51 -1.23 9.94 -1.62
N PHE A 52 -1.02 9.05 -0.64
CA PHE A 52 -1.73 7.77 -0.58
C PHE A 52 -3.21 7.95 -0.35
N ARG A 53 -4.03 7.06 -0.92
CA ARG A 53 -5.48 6.98 -0.70
C ARG A 53 -5.88 5.95 0.36
N PHE A 54 -4.90 5.43 1.08
CA PHE A 54 -5.01 4.46 2.15
C PHE A 54 -4.04 4.85 3.26
N MET A 55 -4.34 4.46 4.49
CA MET A 55 -3.48 4.75 5.63
C MET A 55 -2.32 3.76 5.67
N ILE A 56 -1.15 4.25 6.02
CA ILE A 56 0.03 3.43 6.33
C ILE A 56 0.33 3.65 7.80
N GLN A 57 0.42 2.58 8.57
CA GLN A 57 0.86 2.61 9.97
C GLN A 57 2.15 1.82 10.08
N GLY A 58 3.18 2.43 10.64
CA GLY A 58 4.45 1.76 10.94
C GLY A 58 5.19 2.46 12.06
N ASP A 59 6.18 1.77 12.62
CA ASP A 59 7.08 2.33 13.64
C ASP A 59 8.16 3.19 12.98
N PHE A 60 7.77 4.23 12.25
CA PHE A 60 8.72 5.10 11.54
C PHE A 60 9.51 5.96 12.53
N ASP A 61 10.82 6.05 12.33
CA ASP A 61 11.64 7.07 12.99
C ASP A 61 11.21 8.45 12.46
N VAL A 62 10.97 9.40 13.37
CA VAL A 62 10.49 10.75 13.04
C VAL A 62 11.38 11.81 13.71
N PRO A 63 11.65 12.95 13.05
CA PRO A 63 12.36 14.06 13.65
C PRO A 63 11.54 14.69 14.78
N SER A 64 12.17 15.57 15.57
CA SER A 64 11.51 16.24 16.71
C SER A 64 10.26 17.05 16.32
N SER A 65 10.21 17.60 15.10
CA SER A 65 9.02 18.29 14.59
C SER A 65 7.83 17.36 14.39
N ARG A 66 8.08 16.07 14.16
CA ARG A 66 7.08 15.03 13.85
C ARG A 66 6.17 15.36 12.65
N GLU A 67 6.64 16.21 11.73
CA GLU A 67 5.87 16.59 10.54
C GLU A 67 6.15 15.67 9.33
N ASP A 68 7.35 15.07 9.28
CA ASP A 68 7.83 14.17 8.21
C ASP A 68 8.38 12.88 8.83
N VAL A 69 8.76 11.91 7.99
CA VAL A 69 9.59 10.76 8.39
C VAL A 69 11.07 11.13 8.29
N ASP A 70 11.91 10.52 9.12
CA ASP A 70 13.37 10.63 8.96
C ASP A 70 13.80 9.89 7.67
N ARG A 71 14.29 10.65 6.68
CA ARG A 71 14.64 10.12 5.36
C ARG A 71 15.96 9.38 5.36
N ASP A 72 16.86 9.71 6.29
CA ASP A 72 18.19 9.13 6.38
C ASP A 72 18.19 7.87 7.26
N SER A 73 17.12 7.62 8.01
CA SER A 73 16.92 6.40 8.78
C SER A 73 16.93 5.15 7.88
N ILE A 74 17.91 4.27 8.12
CA ILE A 74 18.01 2.93 7.50
C ILE A 74 16.75 2.11 7.80
N TRP A 75 16.21 2.26 9.01
CA TRP A 75 15.01 1.58 9.44
C TRP A 75 13.79 2.00 8.62
N ASN A 76 13.61 3.30 8.40
CA ASN A 76 12.52 3.80 7.55
C ASN A 76 12.68 3.35 6.10
N GLN A 77 13.92 3.36 5.57
CA GLN A 77 14.19 2.90 4.21
C GLN A 77 13.79 1.43 4.03
N TRP A 78 14.06 0.61 5.04
CA TRP A 78 13.63 -0.78 5.07
C TRP A 78 12.11 -0.93 5.21
N LEU A 79 11.45 -0.23 6.14
CA LEU A 79 9.98 -0.25 6.25
C LEU A 79 9.32 0.14 4.92
N ARG A 80 9.88 1.15 4.24
CA ARG A 80 9.42 1.60 2.93
C ARG A 80 9.58 0.53 1.85
N SER A 81 10.64 -0.27 1.87
CA SER A 81 10.84 -1.34 0.88
C SER A 81 9.84 -2.49 1.01
N GLU A 82 9.24 -2.67 2.19
CA GLU A 82 8.23 -3.69 2.44
C GLU A 82 6.81 -3.28 1.97
N LEU A 83 6.56 -1.98 1.84
CA LEU A 83 5.23 -1.45 1.47
C LEU A 83 4.66 -2.00 0.15
N PRO A 84 5.41 -2.13 -0.95
CA PRO A 84 4.87 -2.67 -2.21
C PRO A 84 4.34 -4.10 -2.07
N ALA A 85 5.10 -4.96 -1.39
CA ALA A 85 4.72 -6.36 -1.18
C ALA A 85 3.47 -6.45 -0.28
N LEU A 86 3.44 -5.68 0.80
CA LEU A 86 2.28 -5.58 1.70
C LEU A 86 1.03 -5.05 0.96
N PHE A 87 1.18 -4.07 0.08
CA PHE A 87 0.08 -3.56 -0.74
C PHE A 87 -0.49 -4.64 -1.67
N LEU A 88 0.36 -5.43 -2.33
CA LEU A 88 -0.11 -6.54 -3.18
C LEU A 88 -0.81 -7.63 -2.40
N GLN A 89 -0.36 -7.94 -1.18
CA GLN A 89 -1.04 -8.93 -0.34
C GLN A 89 -2.48 -8.50 -0.02
N ALA A 90 -2.71 -7.20 0.15
CA ALA A 90 -4.05 -6.65 0.36
C ALA A 90 -5.01 -6.95 -0.81
N LEU A 91 -4.54 -7.09 -2.06
CA LEU A 91 -5.39 -7.48 -3.19
C LEU A 91 -6.13 -8.80 -2.92
N SER A 92 -5.41 -9.79 -2.39
CA SER A 92 -6.00 -11.09 -2.06
C SER A 92 -7.06 -10.99 -0.95
N THR A 93 -6.86 -10.06 -0.02
CA THR A 93 -7.81 -9.74 1.06
C THR A 93 -9.07 -9.12 0.50
N PHE A 94 -8.94 -8.16 -0.42
CA PHE A 94 -10.08 -7.55 -1.11
C PHE A 94 -10.88 -8.57 -1.93
N GLN A 95 -10.22 -9.48 -2.65
CA GLN A 95 -10.89 -10.53 -3.43
C GLN A 95 -11.68 -11.53 -2.57
N LYS A 96 -11.25 -11.76 -1.33
CA LYS A 96 -11.88 -12.71 -0.39
C LYS A 96 -12.80 -12.04 0.63
N HIS A 97 -12.87 -10.72 0.65
CA HIS A 97 -13.60 -9.99 1.69
C HIS A 97 -15.12 -10.14 1.51
N ARG A 98 -15.83 -10.45 2.60
CA ARG A 98 -17.27 -10.77 2.58
C ARG A 98 -18.17 -9.62 2.09
N CYS A 99 -17.67 -8.38 2.14
CA CYS A 99 -18.40 -7.19 1.66
C CYS A 99 -18.39 -7.03 0.15
N PHE A 100 -17.53 -7.77 -0.58
CA PHE A 100 -17.43 -7.66 -2.03
C PHE A 100 -17.91 -8.94 -2.70
N LYS A 101 -18.59 -8.80 -3.84
CA LYS A 101 -19.00 -9.90 -4.69
C LYS A 101 -18.18 -9.91 -5.99
N SER A 102 -17.82 -11.10 -6.47
CA SER A 102 -17.14 -11.28 -7.76
C SER A 102 -15.93 -10.33 -7.92
N PHE A 103 -15.98 -9.41 -8.89
CA PHE A 103 -14.88 -8.47 -9.19
C PHE A 103 -14.95 -7.14 -8.42
N GLU A 104 -15.98 -6.91 -7.59
CA GLU A 104 -16.15 -5.64 -6.86
C GLU A 104 -14.93 -5.33 -5.97
N GLY A 105 -14.36 -6.34 -5.32
CA GLY A 105 -13.19 -6.18 -4.46
C GLY A 105 -11.96 -5.75 -5.25
N LEU A 106 -11.76 -6.29 -6.46
CA LEU A 106 -10.70 -5.87 -7.37
C LEU A 106 -10.94 -4.43 -7.84
N CYS A 107 -12.14 -4.12 -8.34
CA CYS A 107 -12.49 -2.77 -8.78
C CYS A 107 -12.32 -1.72 -7.67
N HIS A 108 -12.67 -2.07 -6.43
CA HIS A 108 -12.49 -1.20 -5.28
C HIS A 108 -11.02 -1.06 -4.89
N PHE A 109 -10.26 -2.16 -4.88
CA PHE A 109 -8.81 -2.15 -4.62
C PHE A 109 -8.04 -1.25 -5.61
N LEU A 110 -8.40 -1.30 -6.90
CA LEU A 110 -7.73 -0.53 -7.94
C LEU A 110 -7.82 1.00 -7.73
N LYS A 111 -8.81 1.49 -6.98
CA LYS A 111 -8.91 2.92 -6.60
C LYS A 111 -7.77 3.38 -5.68
N PHE A 112 -7.07 2.44 -5.05
CA PHE A 112 -5.98 2.71 -4.11
C PHE A 112 -4.59 2.59 -4.72
N VAL A 113 -4.48 2.20 -6.00
CA VAL A 113 -3.17 2.10 -6.66
C VAL A 113 -2.53 3.48 -6.70
N PRO A 114 -1.37 3.68 -6.05
CA PRO A 114 -0.71 4.98 -6.01
C PRO A 114 -0.11 5.30 -7.38
N LEU A 115 -0.44 6.48 -7.91
CA LEU A 115 0.19 6.97 -9.14
C LEU A 115 1.54 7.62 -8.81
N PRO A 116 2.60 7.39 -9.62
CA PRO A 116 3.93 7.92 -9.34
C PRO A 116 3.98 9.44 -9.11
N ASP A 117 3.16 10.20 -9.85
CA ASP A 117 3.14 11.67 -9.79
C ASP A 117 2.34 12.22 -8.59
N GLU A 118 1.57 11.37 -7.90
CA GLU A 118 0.77 11.78 -6.74
C GLU A 118 1.50 11.55 -5.41
N ILE A 119 2.43 10.59 -5.38
CA ILE A 119 3.17 10.25 -4.17
C ILE A 119 4.35 11.21 -3.99
N LEU A 120 4.52 11.68 -2.75
CA LEU A 120 5.47 12.73 -2.41
C LEU A 120 6.72 12.17 -1.72
N ASP A 121 7.84 12.84 -1.98
CA ASP A 121 9.09 12.74 -1.22
C ASP A 121 9.56 11.30 -0.97
N PHE A 122 9.74 10.94 0.30
CA PHE A 122 10.32 9.70 0.78
C PHE A 122 9.65 8.46 0.16
N PHE A 123 8.32 8.50 -0.02
CA PHE A 123 7.55 7.35 -0.47
C PHE A 123 7.43 7.22 -1.99
N GLN A 124 7.95 8.17 -2.79
CA GLN A 124 7.87 8.11 -4.25
C GLN A 124 8.26 6.75 -4.87
N PRO A 125 9.31 6.06 -4.41
CA PRO A 125 9.67 4.77 -5.00
C PRO A 125 8.61 3.68 -4.80
N VAL A 126 7.77 3.77 -3.76
CA VAL A 126 6.71 2.79 -3.47
C VAL A 126 5.70 2.72 -4.61
N ALA A 127 5.27 3.86 -5.14
CA ALA A 127 4.33 3.89 -6.26
C ALA A 127 4.89 3.20 -7.51
N ARG A 128 6.15 3.50 -7.85
CA ARG A 128 6.82 2.87 -8.99
C ARG A 128 6.93 1.36 -8.83
N GLN A 129 7.30 0.89 -7.64
CA GLN A 129 7.44 -0.53 -7.34
C GLN A 129 6.09 -1.26 -7.36
N ILE A 130 5.03 -0.68 -6.77
CA ILE A 130 3.68 -1.24 -6.85
C ILE A 130 3.23 -1.37 -8.30
N MET A 131 3.40 -0.33 -9.11
CA MET A 131 3.03 -0.34 -10.53
C MET A 131 3.80 -1.40 -11.32
N GLN A 132 5.10 -1.56 -11.07
CA GLN A 132 5.91 -2.60 -11.71
C GLN A 132 5.42 -4.00 -11.37
N GLN A 133 5.16 -4.26 -10.08
CA GLN A 133 4.70 -5.58 -9.65
C GLN A 133 3.27 -5.87 -10.13
N LEU A 134 2.36 -4.87 -10.12
CA LEU A 134 1.01 -5.02 -10.68
C LEU A 134 1.02 -5.37 -12.17
N LYS A 135 1.89 -4.74 -12.96
CA LYS A 135 2.07 -5.05 -14.40
C LYS A 135 2.58 -6.46 -14.65
N ALA A 136 3.34 -7.03 -13.72
CA ALA A 136 3.89 -8.38 -13.83
C ALA A 136 2.87 -9.48 -13.48
N LEU A 137 1.73 -9.12 -12.89
CA LEU A 137 0.74 -10.08 -12.48
C LEU A 137 -0.24 -10.44 -13.62
N PRO A 138 -0.68 -11.71 -13.72
CA PRO A 138 -1.48 -12.21 -14.84
C PRO A 138 -2.99 -11.86 -14.76
N TRP A 139 -3.41 -10.90 -13.93
CA TRP A 139 -4.83 -10.66 -13.61
C TRP A 139 -5.54 -9.64 -14.53
N LEU A 140 -4.82 -8.90 -15.38
CA LEU A 140 -5.47 -8.09 -16.41
C LEU A 140 -5.80 -9.03 -17.58
N PRO A 141 -7.08 -9.22 -17.96
CA PRO A 141 -7.40 -9.80 -19.25
C PRO A 141 -6.84 -8.84 -20.30
N ALA A 142 -5.62 -9.09 -20.77
CA ALA A 142 -5.16 -8.52 -22.01
C ALA A 142 -6.13 -9.07 -23.06
N ARG A 143 -6.84 -8.19 -23.78
CA ARG A 143 -7.47 -8.63 -25.02
C ARG A 143 -6.33 -9.14 -25.89
N GLU A 144 -6.18 -10.46 -25.99
CA GLU A 144 -5.64 -11.03 -27.22
C GLU A 144 -6.55 -10.49 -28.33
N GLY A 145 -6.01 -9.61 -29.17
CA GLY A 145 -6.75 -9.10 -30.32
C GLY A 145 -7.22 -10.27 -31.17
N PRO A 146 -8.35 -10.15 -31.89
CA PRO A 146 -8.76 -11.19 -32.83
C PRO A 146 -7.74 -11.25 -33.98
N GLY A 147 -6.73 -12.10 -33.82
CA GLY A 147 -5.65 -12.33 -34.77
C GLY A 147 -5.73 -13.75 -35.32
N LEU A 148 -6.57 -13.89 -36.36
CA LEU A 148 -6.44 -14.81 -37.49
C LEU A 148 -6.19 -16.31 -37.19
N GLN A 149 -7.25 -17.10 -37.41
CA GLN A 149 -7.18 -18.52 -37.74
C GLN A 149 -6.17 -18.79 -38.85
N LEU A 150 -5.35 -19.84 -38.72
CA LEU A 150 -4.95 -20.69 -39.84
C LEU A 150 -4.60 -22.11 -39.34
N LEU A 151 -5.45 -23.06 -39.79
CA LEU A 151 -5.31 -24.52 -39.92
C LEU A 151 -5.11 -25.36 -38.65
#